data_AF-A0A7S1T1A5-F1
#
_entry.id   AF-A0A7S1T1A5-F1
#
_cell.length_a   1.000
_cell.length_b   1.000
_cell.length_c   1.000
_cell.angle_alpha   90.00
_cell.angle_beta   90.00
_cell.angle_gamma   90.00
#
_symmetry.space_group_name_H-M   'P 1'
#
loop_
_entity.id
_entity.type
_entity.pdbx_description
1 polymer ?
#
loop_
_entity_poly.entity_id
_entity_poly.type
_entity_poly.pdbx_seq_one_letter_code
_entity_poly.pdbx_strand_id
1 'polypeptide(L)'
;ADPFEWKPALMPSRYPASGHDLPLLERWADLAAFASGLLWVQLVEGFKLTKTMSAMLFAIIAVFGDVVRFLFILLLWSTGIAFVLYWLFVGQALQAGQDLRTAMTVDIGDGHTDPTAILYFELMSYVKLTVMRVVLDSGWDVRLVFGLAVWSSVMVLLNLLVSNMVYNYLSLYRSFAELAVRARAELVVRAEEIMSRNAR
;
A
#
# COMPACT_ATOMS: atom_id res chain seq x y z
N ALA A 1 -27.79 -34.92 -20.79
CA ALA A 1 -26.43 -34.82 -21.34
C ALA A 1 -26.10 -33.34 -21.43
N ASP A 2 -24.97 -32.90 -20.88
CA ASP A 2 -24.52 -31.51 -20.96
C ASP A 2 -24.14 -31.22 -22.42
N PRO A 3 -24.91 -30.38 -23.15
CA PRO A 3 -24.82 -30.29 -24.61
C PRO A 3 -23.54 -29.62 -25.12
N PHE A 4 -22.71 -29.09 -24.23
CA PHE A 4 -21.51 -28.35 -24.57
C PHE A 4 -20.23 -28.93 -23.92
N GLU A 5 -20.33 -30.06 -23.22
CA GLU A 5 -19.17 -30.75 -22.63
C GLU A 5 -18.22 -29.84 -21.82
N TRP A 6 -18.74 -28.82 -21.13
CA TRP A 6 -17.90 -27.93 -20.31
C TRP A 6 -17.28 -28.67 -19.13
N LYS A 7 -18.00 -29.66 -18.59
CA LYS A 7 -17.59 -30.41 -17.39
C LYS A 7 -16.23 -31.12 -17.55
N PRO A 8 -15.98 -31.91 -18.61
CA PRO A 8 -14.65 -32.50 -18.86
C PRO A 8 -13.57 -31.47 -19.22
N ALA A 9 -13.94 -30.37 -19.88
CA ALA A 9 -12.99 -29.33 -20.30
C ALA A 9 -12.50 -28.46 -19.14
N LEU A 10 -13.37 -28.18 -18.16
CA LEU A 10 -13.06 -27.40 -16.95
C LEU A 10 -12.49 -28.27 -15.81
N MET A 11 -12.75 -29.57 -15.82
CA MET A 11 -12.22 -30.52 -14.83
C MET A 11 -11.67 -31.76 -15.53
N PRO A 12 -10.46 -31.68 -16.11
CA PRO A 12 -9.79 -32.86 -16.65
C PRO A 12 -9.56 -33.88 -15.53
N SER A 13 -9.99 -35.12 -15.78
CA SER A 13 -9.95 -36.27 -14.84
C SER A 13 -8.54 -36.74 -14.44
N ARG A 14 -7.51 -36.12 -15.01
CA ARG A 14 -6.11 -36.28 -14.63
C ARG A 14 -5.52 -34.90 -14.41
N TYR A 15 -5.38 -34.50 -13.14
CA TYR A 15 -4.38 -33.51 -12.79
C TYR A 15 -3.02 -34.08 -13.20
N PRO A 16 -2.22 -33.41 -14.05
CA PRO A 16 -0.84 -33.83 -14.28
C PRO A 16 -0.14 -33.86 -12.92
N ALA A 17 0.67 -34.90 -12.70
CA ALA A 17 1.31 -35.20 -11.43
C ALA A 17 1.89 -33.93 -10.77
N SER A 18 1.24 -33.54 -9.68
CA SER A 18 1.62 -32.42 -8.82
C SER A 18 3.05 -32.63 -8.31
N GLY A 19 4.00 -31.84 -8.79
CA GLY A 19 5.36 -31.86 -8.28
C GLY A 19 6.31 -30.82 -8.89
N HIS A 20 6.17 -30.48 -10.18
CA HIS A 20 7.14 -29.59 -10.84
C HIS A 20 6.62 -28.20 -11.26
N ASP A 21 5.31 -27.99 -11.39
CA ASP A 21 4.76 -26.72 -11.91
C ASP A 21 4.00 -25.85 -10.89
N LEU A 22 3.90 -26.27 -9.62
CA LEU A 22 3.26 -25.49 -8.54
C LEU A 22 3.79 -24.06 -8.41
N PRO A 23 5.12 -23.81 -8.34
CA PRO A 23 5.63 -22.44 -8.19
C PRO A 23 5.48 -21.59 -9.47
N LEU A 24 5.34 -22.23 -10.64
CA LEU A 24 5.06 -21.52 -11.89
C LEU A 24 3.59 -21.10 -11.93
N LEU A 25 2.67 -21.99 -11.52
CA LEU A 25 1.24 -21.72 -11.45
C LEU A 25 0.91 -20.63 -10.42
N GLU A 26 1.56 -20.63 -9.26
CA GLU A 26 1.43 -19.57 -8.24
C GLU A 26 1.84 -18.20 -8.82
N ARG A 27 2.97 -18.12 -9.53
CA ARG A 27 3.40 -16.86 -10.17
C ARG A 27 2.45 -16.39 -11.26
N TRP A 28 1.88 -17.31 -12.04
CA TRP A 28 0.86 -16.94 -13.04
C TRP A 28 -0.45 -16.50 -12.39
N ALA A 29 -0.84 -17.11 -11.26
CA ALA A 29 -1.99 -16.69 -10.48
C ALA A 29 -1.78 -15.29 -9.87
N ASP A 30 -0.60 -15.01 -9.32
CA ASP A 30 -0.23 -13.69 -8.79
C ASP A 30 -0.22 -12.63 -9.90
N LEU A 31 0.35 -12.95 -11.07
CA LEU A 31 0.36 -12.06 -12.22
C LEU A 31 -1.07 -11.79 -12.73
N ALA A 32 -1.91 -12.83 -12.78
CA ALA A 32 -3.31 -12.70 -13.18
C ALA A 32 -4.12 -11.88 -12.17
N ALA A 33 -3.88 -12.06 -10.86
CA ALA A 33 -4.49 -11.28 -9.80
C ALA A 33 -4.07 -9.80 -9.89
N PHE A 34 -2.78 -9.54 -10.11
CA PHE A 34 -2.27 -8.19 -10.32
C PHE A 34 -2.87 -7.52 -11.56
N ALA A 35 -2.89 -8.24 -12.70
CA ALA A 35 -3.51 -7.75 -13.94
C ALA A 35 -5.02 -7.50 -13.78
N SER A 36 -5.74 -8.37 -13.06
CA SER A 36 -7.15 -8.17 -12.73
C SER A 36 -7.34 -6.89 -11.89
N GLY A 37 -6.49 -6.66 -10.89
CA GLY A 37 -6.48 -5.41 -10.12
C GLY A 37 -6.28 -4.17 -10.99
N LEU A 38 -5.37 -4.22 -11.96
CA LEU A 38 -5.16 -3.13 -12.92
C LEU A 38 -6.38 -2.88 -13.81
N LEU A 39 -7.09 -3.93 -14.22
CA LEU A 39 -8.33 -3.79 -14.98
C LEU A 39 -9.42 -3.07 -14.17
N TRP A 40 -9.52 -3.34 -12.87
CA TRP A 40 -10.42 -2.59 -11.98
C TRP A 40 -10.05 -1.12 -11.88
N VAL A 41 -8.75 -0.80 -11.84
CA VAL A 41 -8.27 0.60 -11.91
C VAL A 41 -8.60 1.23 -13.26
N GLN A 42 -8.55 0.49 -14.37
CA GLN A 42 -8.93 1.03 -15.69
C GLN A 42 -10.42 1.33 -15.80
N LEU A 43 -11.30 0.62 -15.09
CA LEU A 43 -12.73 0.95 -15.04
C LEU A 43 -13.01 2.36 -14.50
N VAL A 44 -12.07 2.92 -13.73
CA VAL A 44 -12.12 4.30 -13.25
C VAL A 44 -12.05 5.31 -14.41
N GLU A 45 -11.53 4.95 -15.58
CA GLU A 45 -11.62 5.81 -16.77
C GLU A 45 -13.07 6.00 -17.23
N GLY A 46 -13.94 5.01 -16.99
CA GLY A 46 -15.39 5.12 -17.20
C GLY A 46 -16.04 6.21 -16.36
N PHE A 47 -15.42 6.65 -15.27
CA PHE A 47 -15.94 7.75 -14.45
C PHE A 47 -15.88 9.10 -15.16
N LYS A 48 -15.08 9.22 -16.23
CA LYS A 48 -15.04 10.41 -17.10
C LYS A 48 -16.36 10.62 -17.87
N LEU A 49 -17.24 9.60 -17.91
CA LEU A 49 -18.51 9.65 -18.63
C LEU A 49 -19.52 10.63 -18.02
N THR A 50 -19.46 10.96 -16.74
CA THR A 50 -20.38 11.95 -16.12
C THR A 50 -19.61 13.08 -15.45
N LYS A 51 -20.18 14.29 -15.40
CA LYS A 51 -19.52 15.49 -14.84
C LYS A 51 -19.22 15.34 -13.34
N THR A 52 -20.11 14.70 -12.59
CA THR A 52 -19.97 14.48 -11.15
C THR A 52 -18.89 13.45 -10.84
N MET A 53 -18.89 12.31 -11.54
CA MET A 53 -17.89 11.26 -11.34
C MET A 53 -16.50 11.69 -11.83
N SER A 54 -16.41 12.48 -12.90
CA SER A 54 -15.13 13.01 -13.37
C SER A 54 -14.56 14.07 -12.44
N ALA A 55 -15.39 14.94 -11.85
CA ALA A 55 -14.93 15.86 -10.80
C ALA A 55 -14.43 15.11 -9.56
N MET A 56 -15.13 14.03 -9.16
CA MET A 56 -14.68 13.15 -8.07
C MET A 56 -13.35 12.45 -8.39
N LEU A 57 -13.17 11.99 -9.63
CA LEU A 57 -11.90 11.43 -10.10
C LEU A 57 -10.76 12.44 -9.94
N PHE A 58 -10.94 13.66 -10.43
CA PHE A 58 -9.92 14.71 -10.34
C PHE A 58 -9.61 15.10 -8.89
N ALA A 59 -10.63 15.10 -8.02
CA ALA A 59 -10.43 15.29 -6.58
C ALA A 59 -9.56 14.18 -5.97
N ILE A 60 -9.83 12.91 -6.29
CA ILE A 60 -9.02 11.78 -5.81
C ILE A 60 -7.57 11.90 -6.30
N ILE A 61 -7.37 12.20 -7.59
CA ILE A 61 -6.03 12.34 -8.18
C ILE A 61 -5.27 13.51 -7.55
N ALA A 62 -5.94 14.63 -7.30
CA ALA A 62 -5.31 15.80 -6.66
C ALA A 62 -4.81 15.47 -5.26
N VAL A 63 -5.65 14.79 -4.46
CA VAL A 63 -5.33 14.38 -3.10
C VAL A 63 -4.30 13.23 -3.07
N PHE A 64 -4.23 12.41 -4.12
CA PHE A 64 -3.25 11.33 -4.23
C PHE A 64 -1.79 11.83 -4.15
N GLY A 65 -1.52 13.04 -4.66
CA GLY A 65 -0.20 13.67 -4.51
C GLY A 65 0.19 13.88 -3.04
N ASP A 66 -0.77 14.21 -2.18
CA ASP A 66 -0.54 14.36 -0.74
C ASP A 66 -0.31 13.01 -0.06
N VAL A 67 -1.03 11.97 -0.49
CA VAL A 67 -0.81 10.59 -0.02
C VAL A 67 0.62 10.16 -0.29
N VAL A 68 1.11 10.33 -1.51
CA VAL A 68 2.46 9.89 -1.89
C VAL A 68 3.53 10.64 -1.09
N ARG A 69 3.39 11.97 -0.93
CA ARG A 69 4.30 12.78 -0.11
C ARG A 69 4.27 12.33 1.35
N PHE A 70 3.08 12.05 1.88
CA PHE A 70 2.93 11.53 3.23
C PHE A 70 3.56 10.16 3.41
N LEU A 71 3.37 9.23 2.47
CA LEU A 71 3.99 7.91 2.53
C LEU A 71 5.52 8.01 2.54
N PHE A 72 6.10 8.93 1.77
CA PHE A 72 7.53 9.19 1.81
C PHE A 72 7.99 9.70 3.18
N ILE A 73 7.29 10.68 3.75
CA ILE A 73 7.60 11.22 5.09
C ILE A 73 7.45 10.13 6.16
N LEU A 74 6.37 9.35 6.10
CA LEU A 74 6.09 8.26 7.03
C LEU A 74 7.18 7.18 6.95
N LEU A 75 7.60 6.78 5.74
CA LEU A 75 8.66 5.80 5.54
C LEU A 75 10.00 6.31 6.10
N LEU A 76 10.35 7.57 5.83
CA LEU A 76 11.58 8.18 6.35
C LEU A 76 11.56 8.23 7.89
N TRP A 77 10.44 8.68 8.46
CA TRP A 77 10.23 8.74 9.91
C TRP A 77 10.32 7.36 10.56
N SER A 78 9.57 6.39 10.05
CA SER A 78 9.51 5.02 10.58
C SER A 78 10.87 4.33 10.45
N THR A 79 11.60 4.54 9.35
CA THR A 79 12.96 3.99 9.19
C THR A 79 13.92 4.56 10.25
N GLY A 80 13.83 5.87 10.53
CA GLY A 80 14.62 6.50 11.59
C GLY A 80 14.31 5.94 12.97
N ILE A 81 13.03 5.78 13.31
CA ILE A 81 12.61 5.19 14.58
C ILE A 81 13.01 3.73 14.69
N ALA A 82 12.79 2.93 13.65
CA ALA A 82 13.19 1.52 13.60
C ALA A 82 14.70 1.35 13.88
N PHE A 83 15.53 2.24 13.33
CA PHE A 83 16.97 2.24 13.60
C PHE A 83 17.30 2.59 15.06
N VAL A 84 16.61 3.58 15.65
CA VAL A 84 16.77 3.91 17.08
C VAL A 84 16.36 2.74 17.96
N LEU A 85 15.21 2.13 17.69
CA LEU A 85 14.71 0.97 18.44
C LEU A 85 15.68 -0.21 18.33
N TYR A 86 16.20 -0.50 17.14
CA TYR A 86 17.23 -1.52 16.93
C TYR A 86 18.44 -1.30 17.86
N TRP A 87 18.99 -0.08 17.90
CA TRP A 87 20.13 0.21 18.77
C TRP A 87 19.79 0.16 20.26
N LEU A 88 18.57 0.48 20.66
CA LEU A 88 18.13 0.30 22.04
C LEU A 88 18.07 -1.18 22.43
N PHE A 89 17.57 -2.05 21.55
CA PHE A 89 17.60 -3.50 21.77
C PHE A 89 19.04 -4.03 21.87
N VAL A 90 19.94 -3.60 20.99
CA VAL A 90 21.37 -3.95 21.07
C VAL A 90 21.98 -3.45 22.40
N GLY A 91 21.65 -2.22 22.81
CA GLY A 91 22.12 -1.64 24.07
C GLY A 91 21.66 -2.43 25.30
N GLN A 92 20.39 -2.87 25.33
CA GLN A 92 19.85 -3.71 26.40
C GLN A 92 20.56 -5.07 26.46
N ALA A 93 20.86 -5.67 25.31
CA ALA A 93 21.59 -6.93 25.22
C ALA A 93 23.05 -6.81 25.73
N LEU A 94 23.74 -5.72 25.39
CA LEU A 94 25.07 -5.42 25.91
C LEU A 94 25.06 -5.23 27.44
N GLN A 95 24.04 -4.54 27.98
CA GLN A 95 23.86 -4.37 29.42
C GLN A 95 23.59 -5.71 30.14
N ALA A 96 22.95 -6.66 29.46
CA ALA A 96 22.76 -8.02 29.94
C ALA A 96 24.04 -8.89 29.89
N GLY A 97 25.18 -8.32 29.45
CA GLY A 97 26.48 -8.99 29.43
C GLY A 97 26.75 -9.80 28.17
N GLN A 98 25.98 -9.60 27.10
CA GLN A 98 26.25 -10.25 25.81
C GLN A 98 27.38 -9.55 25.05
N ASP A 99 28.19 -10.34 24.33
CA ASP A 99 29.20 -9.79 23.41
C ASP A 99 28.54 -9.01 22.27
N LEU A 100 29.21 -7.97 21.76
CA LEU A 100 28.70 -7.10 20.69
C LEU A 100 28.23 -7.87 19.45
N ARG A 101 28.98 -8.91 19.06
CA ARG A 101 28.62 -9.75 17.91
C ARG A 101 27.30 -10.49 18.13
N THR A 102 27.06 -10.94 19.35
CA THR A 102 25.84 -11.65 19.76
C THR A 102 24.69 -10.67 19.95
N ALA A 103 24.96 -9.50 20.52
CA ALA A 103 24.00 -8.41 20.73
C ALA A 103 23.44 -7.86 19.40
N MET A 104 24.27 -7.78 18.36
CA MET A 104 23.86 -7.39 17.00
C MET A 104 23.02 -8.45 16.28
N THR A 105 23.04 -9.69 16.77
CA THR A 105 22.22 -10.79 16.26
C THR A 105 21.11 -11.18 17.24
N VAL A 106 20.80 -10.31 18.22
CA VAL A 106 19.74 -10.58 19.19
C VAL A 106 18.42 -10.67 18.46
N ASP A 107 17.81 -11.85 18.58
CA ASP A 107 16.52 -12.18 18.03
C ASP A 107 15.45 -11.40 18.78
N ILE A 108 14.84 -10.42 18.11
CA ILE A 108 13.78 -9.58 18.69
C ILE A 108 12.45 -10.33 18.53
N GLY A 109 12.40 -11.57 19.02
CA GLY A 109 11.26 -12.48 18.92
C GLY A 109 10.90 -12.90 17.48
N ASP A 110 10.43 -14.14 17.33
CA ASP A 110 10.02 -14.76 16.06
C ASP A 110 11.12 -14.92 14.98
N GLY A 111 12.41 -14.95 15.33
CA GLY A 111 13.48 -15.26 14.38
C GLY A 111 13.89 -14.10 13.47
N HIS A 112 13.59 -12.86 13.87
CA HIS A 112 13.81 -11.67 13.07
C HIS A 112 14.77 -10.70 13.76
N THR A 113 16.05 -10.80 13.41
CA THR A 113 17.14 -9.88 13.82
C THR A 113 17.22 -8.63 12.93
N ASP A 114 16.25 -8.42 12.04
CA ASP A 114 16.37 -7.44 10.96
C ASP A 114 15.66 -6.11 11.33
N PRO A 115 16.31 -4.94 11.21
CA PRO A 115 15.63 -3.64 11.27
C PRO A 115 14.40 -3.54 10.36
N THR A 116 14.31 -4.33 9.28
CA THR A 116 13.11 -4.41 8.44
C THR A 116 11.89 -4.99 9.16
N ALA A 117 12.08 -5.94 10.09
CA ALA A 117 11.00 -6.51 10.88
C ALA A 117 10.46 -5.53 11.92
N ILE A 118 11.36 -4.77 12.57
CA ILE A 118 10.97 -3.68 13.49
C ILE A 118 10.14 -2.64 12.72
N LEU A 119 10.60 -2.25 11.52
CA LEU A 119 9.89 -1.33 10.65
C LEU A 119 8.49 -1.85 10.28
N TYR A 120 8.38 -3.14 9.94
CA TYR A 120 7.08 -3.77 9.65
C TYR A 120 6.12 -3.69 10.84
N PHE A 121 6.56 -4.09 12.04
CA PHE A 121 5.72 -4.06 13.24
C PHE A 121 5.35 -2.63 13.65
N GLU A 122 6.26 -1.67 13.49
CA GLU A 122 5.98 -0.25 13.73
C GLU A 122 4.87 0.25 12.80
N LEU A 123 4.98 0.01 11.49
CA LEU A 123 3.99 0.41 10.50
C LEU A 123 2.62 -0.23 10.77
N MET A 124 2.58 -1.52 11.12
CA MET A 124 1.34 -2.23 11.46
C MET A 124 0.70 -1.70 12.75
N SER A 125 1.51 -1.18 13.67
CA SER A 125 1.04 -0.59 14.93
C SER A 125 0.33 0.74 14.71
N TYR A 126 0.68 1.52 13.68
CA TYR A 126 -0.06 2.74 13.32
C TYR A 126 -1.52 2.47 12.94
N VAL A 127 -1.79 1.29 12.36
CA VAL A 127 -3.14 0.85 11.96
C VAL A 127 -3.82 0.00 13.06
N LYS A 128 -3.17 -0.15 14.22
CA LYS A 128 -3.61 -1.01 15.34
C LYS A 128 -3.81 -2.48 14.97
N LEU A 129 -3.12 -2.98 13.93
CA LEU A 129 -3.24 -4.38 13.51
C LEU A 129 -2.42 -5.31 14.41
N THR A 130 -1.30 -4.83 14.94
CA THR A 130 -0.41 -5.62 15.78
C THR A 130 0.16 -4.77 16.90
N VAL A 131 0.39 -5.37 18.06
CA VAL A 131 1.27 -4.81 19.09
C VAL A 131 2.42 -5.80 19.26
N MET A 132 3.64 -5.31 19.06
CA MET A 132 4.85 -6.10 19.19
C MET A 132 5.03 -6.50 20.67
N ARG A 133 4.72 -7.76 21.02
CA ARG A 133 4.85 -8.26 22.41
C ARG A 133 6.26 -8.04 22.96
N VAL A 134 7.26 -8.15 22.09
CA VAL A 134 8.67 -7.90 22.43
C VAL A 134 8.91 -6.47 22.90
N VAL A 135 8.17 -5.47 22.38
CA VAL A 135 8.23 -4.09 22.91
C VAL A 135 7.56 -4.01 24.27
N LEU A 136 6.49 -4.77 24.52
CA LEU A 136 5.82 -4.78 25.82
C LEU A 136 6.65 -5.48 26.90
N ASP A 137 7.57 -6.36 26.53
CA ASP A 137 8.44 -7.09 27.45
C ASP A 137 9.84 -6.46 27.58
N SER A 138 10.19 -5.49 26.73
CA SER A 138 11.48 -4.80 26.75
C SER A 138 11.61 -3.75 27.87
N GLY A 139 12.77 -3.10 27.98
CA GLY A 139 13.01 -2.01 28.92
C GLY A 139 12.09 -0.79 28.71
N TRP A 140 11.96 0.02 29.76
CA TRP A 140 11.06 1.18 29.79
C TRP A 140 11.38 2.23 28.73
N ASP A 141 12.66 2.36 28.37
CA ASP A 141 13.21 3.23 27.34
C ASP A 141 12.69 2.87 25.95
N VAL A 142 12.73 1.60 25.58
CA VAL A 142 12.18 1.10 24.30
C VAL A 142 10.68 1.33 24.22
N ARG A 143 9.95 1.04 25.30
CA ARG A 143 8.49 1.27 25.39
C ARG A 143 8.15 2.74 25.19
N LEU A 144 8.92 3.64 25.81
CA LEU A 144 8.71 5.08 25.71
C LEU A 144 8.96 5.60 24.30
N VAL A 145 10.08 5.20 23.67
CA VAL A 145 10.39 5.60 22.29
C VAL A 145 9.35 5.08 21.31
N PHE A 146 8.98 3.80 21.42
CA PHE A 146 7.93 3.22 20.59
C PHE A 146 6.57 3.89 20.80
N GLY A 147 6.17 4.13 22.06
CA GLY A 147 4.93 4.81 22.39
C GLY A 147 4.86 6.22 21.83
N LEU A 148 5.95 6.98 21.93
CA LEU A 148 6.06 8.32 21.34
C LEU A 148 6.03 8.28 19.81
N ALA A 149 6.66 7.29 19.17
CA ALA A 149 6.63 7.14 17.73
C ALA A 149 5.22 6.81 17.20
N VAL A 150 4.52 5.87 17.84
CA VAL A 150 3.12 5.56 17.49
C VAL A 150 2.23 6.78 17.73
N TRP A 151 2.40 7.45 18.88
CA TRP A 151 1.62 8.64 19.19
C TRP A 151 1.87 9.77 18.19
N SER A 152 3.13 10.08 17.84
CA SER A 152 3.45 11.14 16.90
C SER A 152 2.98 10.80 15.47
N SER A 153 3.13 9.56 15.03
CA SER A 153 2.66 9.13 13.71
C SER A 153 1.13 9.21 13.61
N VAL A 154 0.41 8.77 14.64
CA VAL A 154 -1.06 8.76 14.63
C VAL A 154 -1.64 10.17 14.88
N MET A 155 -1.12 10.91 15.84
CA MET A 155 -1.69 12.21 16.23
C MET A 155 -1.18 13.37 15.38
N VAL A 156 0.06 13.32 14.89
CA VAL A 156 0.65 14.43 14.14
C VAL A 156 0.60 14.12 12.65
N LEU A 157 1.24 13.03 12.21
CA LEU A 157 1.43 12.78 10.78
C LEU A 157 0.09 12.51 10.07
N LEU A 158 -0.79 11.67 10.63
CA LEU A 158 -2.10 11.40 10.01
C LEU A 158 -3.01 12.64 10.01
N ASN A 159 -3.04 13.42 11.09
CA ASN A 159 -3.86 14.64 11.12
C ASN A 159 -3.33 15.70 10.16
N LEU A 160 -2.01 15.80 10.00
CA LEU A 160 -1.40 16.69 9.02
C LEU A 160 -1.70 16.25 7.58
N LEU A 161 -1.73 14.94 7.31
CA LEU A 161 -2.23 14.41 6.04
C LEU A 161 -3.67 14.86 5.81
N VAL A 162 -4.59 14.54 6.72
CA VAL A 162 -6.02 14.89 6.55
C VAL A 162 -6.20 16.39 6.35
N SER A 163 -5.50 17.22 7.13
CA SER A 163 -5.52 18.68 6.98
C SER A 163 -5.06 19.12 5.59
N ASN A 164 -3.95 18.58 5.08
CA ASN A 164 -3.44 18.90 3.76
C ASN A 164 -4.38 18.43 2.65
N MET A 165 -4.94 17.23 2.77
CA MET A 165 -5.92 16.68 1.82
C MET A 165 -7.16 17.58 1.73
N VAL A 166 -7.71 17.99 2.88
CA VAL A 166 -8.88 18.86 2.94
C VAL A 166 -8.57 20.23 2.35
N TYR A 167 -7.41 20.80 2.69
CA TYR A 167 -6.98 22.09 2.15
C TYR A 167 -6.85 22.06 0.62
N ASN A 168 -6.16 21.05 0.07
CA ASN A 168 -5.97 20.90 -1.36
C ASN A 168 -7.28 20.60 -2.09
N TYR A 169 -8.15 19.78 -1.49
CA TYR A 169 -9.48 19.53 -2.02
C TYR A 169 -10.30 20.83 -2.12
N LEU A 170 -10.36 21.63 -1.05
CA LEU A 170 -11.12 22.88 -1.04
C LEU A 170 -10.54 23.92 -1.99
N SER A 171 -9.21 24.02 -2.06
CA SER A 171 -8.50 24.94 -2.96
C SER A 171 -8.80 24.63 -4.44
N LEU A 172 -8.82 23.34 -4.81
CA LEU A 172 -9.00 22.90 -6.19
C LEU A 172 -10.45 22.57 -6.56
N TYR A 173 -11.39 22.62 -5.61
CA TYR A 173 -12.77 22.21 -5.81
C TYR A 173 -13.44 22.85 -7.04
N ARG A 174 -13.24 24.16 -7.23
CA ARG A 174 -13.79 24.89 -8.40
C ARG A 174 -13.16 24.44 -9.71
N SER A 175 -11.85 24.17 -9.71
CA SER A 175 -11.10 23.74 -10.89
C SER A 175 -11.48 22.34 -11.37
N PHE A 176 -11.96 21.46 -10.46
CA PHE A 176 -12.38 20.11 -10.85
C PHE A 176 -13.58 20.09 -11.78
N ALA A 177 -14.53 21.02 -11.59
CA ALA A 177 -15.70 21.13 -12.48
C ALA A 177 -15.32 21.61 -13.89
N GLU A 178 -14.30 22.47 -14.00
CA GLU A 178 -13.78 22.94 -15.28
C GLU A 178 -12.97 21.85 -15.99
N LEU A 179 -12.09 21.15 -15.26
CA LEU A 179 -11.35 19.99 -15.76
C LEU A 179 -12.27 18.87 -16.22
N ALA A 180 -13.37 18.62 -15.49
CA ALA A 180 -14.41 17.67 -15.86
C ALA A 180 -15.06 17.99 -17.22
N VAL A 181 -15.31 19.26 -17.51
CA VAL A 181 -15.87 19.69 -18.79
C VAL A 181 -14.84 19.54 -19.91
N ARG A 182 -13.60 19.98 -19.68
CA ARG A 182 -12.51 19.88 -20.65
C ARG A 182 -12.20 18.43 -21.03
N ALA A 183 -12.09 17.54 -20.04
CA ALA A 183 -11.79 16.13 -20.28
C ALA A 183 -12.89 15.44 -21.11
N ARG A 184 -14.15 15.81 -20.91
CA ARG A 184 -15.25 15.30 -21.75
C ARG A 184 -15.19 15.83 -23.17
N ALA A 185 -14.87 17.12 -23.35
CA ALA A 185 -14.67 17.69 -24.68
C ALA A 185 -13.54 16.97 -25.44
N GLU A 186 -12.40 16.72 -24.77
CA GLU A 186 -11.28 15.97 -25.36
C GLU A 186 -11.67 14.52 -25.74
N LEU A 187 -12.49 13.84 -24.93
CA LEU A 187 -12.99 12.49 -25.25
C LEU A 187 -13.93 12.49 -26.46
N VAL A 188 -14.82 13.47 -26.57
CA VAL A 188 -15.74 13.59 -27.71
C VAL A 188 -14.96 13.84 -29.00
N VAL A 189 -14.01 14.78 -28.99
CA VAL A 189 -13.17 15.09 -30.16
C VAL A 189 -12.37 13.86 -30.60
N ARG A 190 -11.75 13.13 -29.66
CA ARG A 190 -11.02 11.89 -29.98
C ARG A 190 -11.93 10.81 -30.58
N ALA A 191 -13.16 10.68 -30.08
CA ALA A 191 -14.12 9.74 -30.64
C ALA A 191 -14.52 10.12 -32.08
N GLU A 192 -14.74 11.41 -32.34
CA GLU A 192 -15.04 11.93 -33.69
C GLU A 192 -13.86 11.72 -34.65
N GLU A 193 -12.63 11.92 -34.21
CA GLU A 193 -11.42 11.64 -35.01
C GLU A 193 -11.32 10.16 -35.41
N ILE A 194 -11.63 9.24 -34.50
CA ILE A 194 -11.63 7.80 -34.79
C ILE A 194 -12.76 7.43 -35.76
N MET A 195 -13.97 7.96 -35.55
CA MET A 195 -15.11 7.67 -36.43
C MET A 195 -14.90 8.22 -37.85
N SER A 196 -14.39 9.45 -37.97
CA SER A 196 -14.10 10.05 -39.28
C SER A 196 -12.98 9.33 -40.03
N ARG A 197 -11.99 8.79 -39.33
CA ARG A 197 -10.95 7.94 -39.91
C ARG A 197 -11.47 6.60 -40.40
N ASN A 198 -12.43 5.98 -39.70
CA ASN A 198 -13.01 4.69 -40.08
C ASN A 198 -14.09 4.80 -41.17
N ALA A 199 -14.59 6.01 -41.44
CA ALA A 199 -15.58 6.29 -42.48
C ALA A 199 -14.97 6.56 -43.87
N ARG A 200 -13.64 6.61 -43.97
CA ARG A 200 -12.87 6.69 -45.22
C ARG A 200 -12.27 5.33 -45.56
#